data_AF-A0AAN8F8N8-F1
#
_entry.id   AF-A0AAN8F8N8-F1
#
_cell.length_a   1.000
_cell.length_b   1.000
_cell.length_c   1.000
_cell.angle_alpha   90.00
_cell.angle_beta   90.00
_cell.angle_gamma   90.00
#
_symmetry.space_group_name_H-M   'P 1'
#
loop_
_entity.id
_entity.type
_entity.pdbx_description
1 polymer ?
#
loop_
_entity_poly.entity_id
_entity_poly.type
_entity_poly.pdbx_seq_one_letter_code
_entity_poly.pdbx_strand_id
1 'polypeptide(L)'
;MKMEIRMDTTNLIMKDSPLHNVAYIYENFLWKEGQLVLVFVNNPPDLSLEDNQRRMLGLASEFESLRYSMGKNSTSFWLRSFLYQSALYHTKEGFYALLDTWLQDTENGGSRWSDMVQLKRNMTGAVVGVNRFMFATAAAMGEDASWNTRARLQHSWRAVAKRNEQFNVTIFQMYSFYVDQLDSIASNTFSTVIVAAITMDLACFLMIPHASSIISSSIAMVSINVGVFGLLSLWNVNLDPISMCTTLMSIGFSVDFTGISLSTS
;
A
#
# COMPACT_ATOMS: atom_id res chain seq x y z
N MET A 1 -6.16 -13.02 24.18
CA MET A 1 -5.35 -13.56 23.07
C MET A 1 -5.34 -12.55 21.95
N LYS A 2 -4.18 -12.15 21.46
CA LYS A 2 -4.04 -11.22 20.33
C LYS A 2 -3.07 -11.86 19.35
N MET A 3 -3.57 -12.31 18.20
CA MET A 3 -2.70 -12.76 17.10
C MET A 3 -2.13 -11.52 16.41
N GLU A 4 -0.82 -11.49 16.21
CA GLU A 4 -0.20 -10.42 15.42
C GLU A 4 -0.43 -10.69 13.93
N ILE A 5 -0.76 -9.62 13.20
CA ILE A 5 -0.85 -9.66 11.75
C ILE A 5 0.56 -9.35 11.24
N ARG A 6 1.23 -10.38 10.76
CA ARG A 6 2.59 -10.29 10.23
C ARG A 6 2.75 -11.33 9.15
N MET A 7 3.25 -10.90 8.01
CA MET A 7 3.74 -11.80 6.98
C MET A 7 5.25 -11.66 6.96
N ASP A 8 5.91 -12.75 7.32
CA ASP A 8 7.37 -12.85 7.34
C ASP A 8 7.80 -13.52 6.04
N THR A 9 8.46 -12.73 5.19
CA THR A 9 8.92 -13.13 3.87
C THR A 9 9.97 -14.23 3.92
N THR A 10 10.69 -14.37 5.05
CA THR A 10 11.68 -15.44 5.20
C THR A 10 11.06 -16.82 5.34
N ASN A 11 9.84 -16.92 5.86
CA ASN A 11 9.10 -18.19 5.98
C ASN A 11 8.62 -18.74 4.63
N LEU A 12 8.63 -17.92 3.58
CA LEU A 12 8.27 -18.33 2.21
C LEU A 12 9.45 -18.92 1.44
N ILE A 13 10.66 -18.76 1.96
CA ILE A 13 11.90 -19.15 1.28
C ILE A 13 12.48 -20.37 1.99
N MET A 14 12.88 -21.38 1.22
CA MET A 14 13.58 -22.54 1.76
C MET A 14 14.87 -22.09 2.46
N LYS A 15 15.11 -22.58 3.68
CA LYS A 15 16.23 -22.14 4.53
C LYS A 15 17.60 -22.28 3.84
N ASP A 16 17.76 -23.33 3.03
CA ASP A 16 19.01 -23.62 2.32
C ASP A 16 19.13 -22.91 0.97
N SER A 17 18.14 -22.09 0.59
CA SER A 17 18.16 -21.36 -0.67
C SER A 17 19.10 -20.16 -0.60
N PRO A 18 19.87 -19.87 -1.67
CA PRO A 18 20.63 -18.62 -1.77
C PRO A 18 19.75 -17.36 -1.62
N LEU A 19 18.45 -17.47 -1.93
CA LEU A 19 17.47 -16.40 -1.74
C LEU A 19 17.25 -16.05 -0.26
N HIS A 20 17.51 -16.97 0.67
CA HIS A 20 17.40 -16.70 2.09
C HIS A 20 18.44 -15.67 2.54
N ASN A 21 19.69 -15.79 2.05
CA ASN A 21 20.73 -14.79 2.30
C ASN A 21 20.39 -13.43 1.68
N VAL A 22 19.81 -13.42 0.47
CA VAL A 22 19.36 -12.18 -0.17
C VAL A 22 18.25 -11.53 0.66
N ALA A 23 17.24 -12.28 1.07
CA ALA A 23 16.15 -11.78 1.92
C ALA A 23 16.68 -11.23 3.26
N TYR A 24 17.60 -11.97 3.91
CA TYR A 24 18.25 -11.52 5.14
C TYR A 24 19.00 -10.20 4.95
N ILE A 25 19.74 -10.03 3.84
CA ILE A 25 20.45 -8.79 3.53
C ILE A 25 19.46 -7.65 3.26
N TYR A 26 18.39 -7.92 2.51
CA TYR A 26 17.35 -6.93 2.21
C TYR A 26 16.68 -6.43 3.48
N GLU A 27 16.26 -7.32 4.37
CA GLU A 27 15.54 -6.97 5.60
C GLU A 27 16.45 -6.26 6.63
N ASN A 28 17.69 -6.71 6.79
CA ASN A 28 18.57 -6.19 7.84
C ASN A 28 19.40 -4.98 7.43
N PHE A 29 19.67 -4.79 6.14
CA PHE A 29 20.53 -3.73 5.64
C PHE A 29 19.77 -2.79 4.70
N LEU A 30 19.20 -3.30 3.60
CA LEU A 30 18.60 -2.43 2.58
C LEU A 30 17.37 -1.68 3.07
N TRP A 31 16.55 -2.30 3.92
CA TRP A 31 15.35 -1.64 4.45
C TRP A 31 15.66 -0.49 5.41
N LYS A 32 16.87 -0.45 5.97
CA LYS A 32 17.32 0.64 6.84
C LYS A 32 17.73 1.89 6.05
N GLU A 33 18.31 1.69 4.87
CA GLU A 33 18.82 2.76 3.97
C GLU A 33 17.71 3.65 3.40
N GLY A 34 16.48 3.14 3.34
CA GLY A 34 15.28 3.91 3.00
C GLY A 34 14.60 3.46 1.72
N GLN A 35 13.52 4.17 1.38
CA GLN A 35 12.69 3.87 0.23
C GLN A 35 12.24 5.13 -0.48
N LEU A 36 12.04 5.02 -1.79
CA LEU A 36 11.48 6.09 -2.60
C LEU A 36 9.95 6.01 -2.62
N VAL A 37 9.32 7.17 -2.45
CA VAL A 37 7.89 7.35 -2.59
C VAL A 37 7.65 8.24 -3.80
N LEU A 38 6.85 7.75 -4.73
CA LEU A 38 6.43 8.49 -5.91
C LEU A 38 5.06 9.11 -5.62
N VAL A 39 4.98 10.43 -5.77
CA VAL A 39 3.75 11.19 -5.60
C VAL A 39 3.32 11.72 -6.95
N PHE A 40 2.15 11.28 -7.40
CA PHE A 40 1.53 11.68 -8.66
C PHE A 40 0.46 12.74 -8.39
N VAL A 41 0.55 13.86 -9.10
CA VAL A 41 -0.43 14.92 -9.08
C VAL A 41 -1.20 14.87 -10.39
N ASN A 42 -2.47 14.45 -10.32
CA ASN A 42 -3.29 14.19 -11.50
C ASN A 42 -4.13 15.39 -11.96
N ASN A 43 -4.29 16.40 -11.11
CA ASN A 43 -5.03 17.62 -11.42
C ASN A 43 -4.30 18.84 -10.84
N PRO A 44 -3.14 19.21 -11.40
CA PRO A 44 -2.40 20.36 -10.92
C PRO A 44 -3.12 21.68 -11.29
N PRO A 45 -3.01 22.72 -10.44
CA PRO A 45 -3.53 24.04 -10.76
C PRO A 45 -2.67 24.71 -11.85
N ASP A 46 -3.12 25.84 -12.37
CA ASP A 46 -2.35 26.62 -13.35
C ASP A 46 -1.04 27.14 -12.72
N LEU A 47 0.09 26.57 -13.16
CA LEU A 47 1.42 26.85 -12.62
C LEU A 47 2.03 28.14 -13.16
N SER A 48 1.37 28.84 -14.08
CA SER A 48 1.80 30.18 -14.49
C SER A 48 1.67 31.22 -13.37
N LEU A 49 0.79 30.96 -12.40
CA LEU A 49 0.55 31.83 -11.24
C LEU A 49 1.46 31.46 -10.06
N GLU A 50 2.12 32.46 -9.48
CA GLU A 50 3.05 32.25 -8.34
C GLU A 50 2.37 31.60 -7.13
N ASP A 51 1.13 31.97 -6.82
CA ASP A 51 0.40 31.39 -5.68
C ASP A 51 0.18 29.88 -5.85
N ASN A 52 -0.11 29.45 -7.08
CA ASN A 52 -0.28 28.03 -7.39
C ASN A 52 1.05 27.27 -7.33
N GLN A 53 2.15 27.90 -7.77
CA GLN A 53 3.50 27.34 -7.61
C GLN A 53 3.83 27.14 -6.13
N ARG A 54 3.54 28.15 -5.28
CA ARG A 54 3.74 28.05 -3.82
C ARG A 54 2.90 26.94 -3.19
N ARG A 55 1.65 26.74 -3.64
CA ARG A 55 0.80 25.63 -3.19
C ARG A 55 1.41 24.26 -3.55
N MET A 56 1.96 24.10 -4.75
CA MET A 56 2.64 22.84 -5.14
C MET A 56 3.94 22.61 -4.38
N LEU A 57 4.72 23.67 -4.13
CA LEU A 57 5.91 23.58 -3.29
C LEU A 57 5.56 23.25 -1.83
N GLY A 58 4.43 23.77 -1.34
CA GLY A 58 3.86 23.44 -0.04
C GLY A 58 3.45 21.98 0.07
N LEU A 59 2.79 21.43 -0.97
CA LEU A 59 2.47 20.00 -1.05
C LEU A 59 3.73 19.14 -0.90
N ALA A 60 4.79 19.43 -1.67
CA ALA A 60 6.06 18.72 -1.54
C ALA A 60 6.67 18.87 -0.13
N SER A 61 6.57 20.07 0.46
CA SER A 61 7.05 20.33 1.82
C SER A 61 6.28 19.54 2.89
N GLU A 62 4.98 19.28 2.71
CA GLU A 62 4.22 18.43 3.62
C GLU A 62 4.81 17.02 3.65
N PHE A 63 5.11 16.42 2.49
CA PHE A 63 5.75 15.10 2.40
C PHE A 63 7.18 15.10 2.98
N GLU A 64 7.91 16.19 2.81
CA GLU A 64 9.27 16.37 3.36
C GLU A 64 9.30 16.51 4.89
N SER A 65 8.21 17.00 5.47
CA SER A 65 8.08 17.20 6.93
C SER A 65 7.62 15.96 7.69
N LEU A 66 7.21 14.91 6.97
CA LEU A 66 6.70 13.69 7.60
C LEU A 66 7.79 12.98 8.41
N ARG A 67 7.35 12.26 9.44
CA ARG A 67 8.24 11.39 10.22
C ARG A 67 8.87 10.35 9.30
N TYR A 68 10.17 10.11 9.49
CA TYR A 68 11.02 9.25 8.64
C TYR A 68 11.27 9.79 7.21
N SER A 69 10.82 11.00 6.87
CA SER A 69 11.25 11.64 5.62
C SER A 69 12.72 12.04 5.70
N MET A 70 13.47 11.90 4.60
CA MET A 70 14.85 12.36 4.50
C MET A 70 14.96 13.86 4.18
N GLY A 71 13.83 14.57 4.14
CA GLY A 71 13.76 16.02 4.03
C GLY A 71 13.93 16.54 2.61
N LYS A 72 14.10 17.88 2.50
CA LYS A 72 14.04 18.60 1.22
C LYS A 72 15.08 18.15 0.19
N ASN A 73 16.27 17.74 0.65
CA ASN A 73 17.38 17.35 -0.24
C ASN A 73 17.15 15.99 -0.91
N SER A 74 16.30 15.12 -0.35
CA SER A 74 15.97 13.82 -0.95
C SER A 74 14.82 13.89 -1.95
N THR A 75 14.14 15.04 -2.04
CA THR A 75 12.98 15.21 -2.92
C THR A 75 13.39 15.67 -4.31
N SER A 76 13.18 14.80 -5.27
CA SER A 76 13.31 15.08 -6.69
C SER A 76 12.02 15.73 -7.21
N PHE A 77 12.04 17.06 -7.39
CA PHE A 77 10.89 17.82 -7.89
C PHE A 77 11.27 18.77 -9.03
N TRP A 78 10.69 18.55 -10.22
CA TRP A 78 10.96 19.31 -11.43
C TRP A 78 10.67 20.80 -11.27
N LEU A 79 9.60 21.19 -10.57
CA LEU A 79 9.18 22.59 -10.45
C LEU A 79 10.25 23.44 -9.76
N ARG A 80 10.96 22.88 -8.77
CA ARG A 80 12.07 23.58 -8.10
C ARG A 80 13.25 23.81 -9.04
N SER A 81 13.57 22.79 -9.84
CA SER A 81 14.66 22.88 -10.83
C SER A 81 14.31 23.88 -11.92
N PHE A 82 13.08 23.84 -12.42
CA PHE A 82 12.57 24.76 -13.42
C PHE A 82 12.56 26.20 -12.92
N LEU A 83 12.02 26.47 -11.72
CA LEU A 83 11.96 27.83 -11.16
C LEU A 83 13.35 28.43 -10.89
N TYR A 84 14.31 27.60 -10.48
CA TYR A 84 15.69 28.04 -10.29
C TYR A 84 16.32 28.47 -11.63
N GLN A 85 16.12 27.67 -12.67
CA GLN A 85 16.70 27.94 -13.97
C GLN A 85 15.96 29.04 -14.74
N SER A 86 14.63 29.11 -14.63
CA SER A 86 13.84 30.17 -15.25
C SER A 86 14.15 31.55 -14.68
N ALA A 87 14.53 31.65 -13.40
CA ALA A 87 14.99 32.89 -12.79
C ALA A 87 16.30 33.42 -13.41
N LEU A 88 17.13 32.55 -14.01
CA LEU A 88 18.37 32.93 -14.69
C LEU A 88 18.13 33.40 -16.13
N TYR A 89 17.01 33.00 -16.75
CA TYR A 89 16.64 33.45 -18.08
C TYR A 89 15.79 34.71 -18.01
N HIS A 90 16.35 35.85 -18.43
CA HIS A 90 15.58 37.08 -18.64
C HIS A 90 14.83 37.03 -19.97
N THR A 91 13.72 36.31 -20.01
CA THR A 91 12.88 36.19 -21.22
C THR A 91 11.47 36.73 -20.96
N LYS A 92 10.88 37.40 -21.94
CA LYS A 92 9.47 37.87 -21.92
C LYS A 92 8.46 36.79 -22.30
N GLU A 93 8.91 35.56 -22.50
CA GLU A 93 8.08 34.44 -22.91
C GLU A 93 7.20 33.95 -21.76
N GLY A 94 6.01 33.44 -22.09
CA GLY A 94 5.09 32.88 -21.11
C GLY A 94 5.66 31.63 -20.44
N PHE A 95 5.26 31.40 -19.18
CA PHE A 95 5.72 30.27 -18.35
C PHE A 95 5.72 28.92 -19.08
N TYR A 96 4.64 28.59 -19.80
CA TYR A 96 4.50 27.31 -20.48
C TYR A 96 5.33 27.16 -21.75
N ALA A 97 5.64 28.27 -22.43
CA ALA A 97 6.55 28.24 -23.57
C ALA A 97 7.97 27.93 -23.10
N LEU A 98 8.41 28.63 -22.03
CA LEU A 98 9.70 28.36 -21.41
C LEU A 98 9.78 26.93 -20.85
N LEU A 99 8.69 26.41 -20.27
CA LEU A 99 8.62 25.05 -19.79
C LEU A 99 8.80 24.02 -20.92
N ASP A 100 8.17 24.23 -22.08
CA ASP A 100 8.31 23.33 -23.24
C ASP A 100 9.75 23.30 -23.76
N THR A 101 10.40 24.47 -23.85
CA THR A 101 11.81 24.59 -24.24
C THR A 101 12.73 23.93 -23.20
N TRP A 102 12.49 24.17 -21.91
CA TRP A 102 13.29 23.60 -20.84
C TRP A 102 13.20 22.07 -20.80
N LEU A 103 12.02 21.48 -21.01
CA LEU A 103 11.85 20.03 -21.06
C LEU A 103 12.54 19.38 -22.27
N GLN A 104 12.96 20.16 -23.27
CA GLN A 104 13.72 19.69 -24.42
C GLN A 104 15.22 19.99 -24.29
N ASP A 105 15.62 20.79 -23.31
CA ASP A 105 17.00 21.21 -23.07
C ASP A 105 17.82 20.06 -22.48
N THR A 106 18.66 19.45 -23.33
CA THR A 106 19.57 18.38 -22.97
C THR A 106 20.85 18.89 -22.30
N GLU A 107 21.25 20.14 -22.54
CA GLU A 107 22.53 20.68 -22.05
C GLU A 107 22.44 21.06 -20.57
N ASN A 108 21.33 21.69 -20.16
CA ASN A 108 21.12 22.07 -18.77
C ASN A 108 20.33 21.02 -17.96
N GLY A 109 20.08 19.86 -18.56
CA GLY A 109 19.44 18.72 -17.92
C GLY A 109 17.97 18.94 -17.58
N GLY A 110 17.24 19.76 -18.35
CA GLY A 110 15.79 19.87 -18.26
C GLY A 110 15.08 18.65 -18.88
N SER A 111 15.70 18.04 -19.89
CA SER A 111 15.20 16.84 -20.57
C SER A 111 14.98 15.63 -19.66
N ARG A 112 15.71 15.48 -18.55
CA ARG A 112 15.51 14.39 -17.59
C ARG A 112 14.12 14.39 -16.92
N TRP A 113 13.41 15.50 -16.99
CA TRP A 113 12.08 15.67 -16.40
C TRP A 113 10.95 15.48 -17.39
N SER A 114 11.24 15.29 -18.69
CA SER A 114 10.23 15.11 -19.75
C SER A 114 9.26 13.97 -19.41
N ASP A 115 9.81 12.88 -18.85
CA ASP A 115 9.03 11.68 -18.53
C ASP A 115 8.23 11.82 -17.23
N MET A 116 8.55 12.83 -16.41
CA MET A 116 7.88 13.08 -15.14
C MET A 116 6.73 14.08 -15.25
N VAL A 117 6.60 14.77 -16.39
CA VAL A 117 5.65 15.86 -16.60
C VAL A 117 4.87 15.65 -17.90
N GLN A 118 3.55 15.50 -17.77
CA GLN A 118 2.65 15.45 -18.91
C GLN A 118 2.11 16.85 -19.20
N LEU A 119 2.53 17.44 -20.32
CA LEU A 119 2.06 18.73 -20.79
C LEU A 119 0.68 18.66 -21.44
N LYS A 120 -0.10 19.72 -21.29
CA LYS A 120 -1.37 19.95 -21.98
C LYS A 120 -1.13 20.85 -23.19
N ARG A 121 -1.38 20.33 -24.39
CA ARG A 121 -1.24 21.04 -25.66
C ARG A 121 -2.61 21.42 -26.25
N ASN A 122 -2.69 22.58 -26.88
CA ASN A 122 -3.89 23.02 -27.61
C ASN A 122 -3.93 22.43 -29.02
N MET A 123 -5.02 22.64 -29.76
CA MET A 123 -5.17 22.25 -31.17
C MET A 123 -4.07 22.81 -32.09
N THR A 124 -3.44 23.93 -31.69
CA THR A 124 -2.30 24.55 -32.40
C THR A 124 -0.94 23.96 -32.03
N GLY A 125 -0.88 22.98 -31.12
CA GLY A 125 0.36 22.36 -30.63
C GLY A 125 1.06 23.12 -29.50
N ALA A 126 0.63 24.35 -29.19
CA ALA A 126 1.19 25.16 -28.11
C ALA A 126 0.88 24.55 -26.73
N VAL A 127 1.86 24.59 -25.81
CA VAL A 127 1.67 24.16 -24.42
C VAL A 127 0.91 25.23 -23.65
N VAL A 128 -0.23 24.85 -23.07
CA VAL A 128 -1.13 25.76 -22.34
C VAL A 128 -1.20 25.39 -20.85
N GLY A 129 -0.66 24.23 -20.46
CA GLY A 129 -0.77 23.75 -19.08
C GLY A 129 0.07 22.52 -18.80
N VAL A 130 0.08 22.11 -17.53
CA VAL A 130 0.49 20.77 -17.12
C VAL A 130 -0.77 19.96 -16.82
N ASN A 131 -0.90 18.77 -17.41
CA ASN A 131 -2.02 17.88 -17.14
C ASN A 131 -1.78 17.04 -15.89
N ARG A 132 -0.59 16.43 -15.80
CA ARG A 132 -0.19 15.56 -14.69
C ARG A 132 1.30 15.66 -14.49
N PHE A 133 1.79 15.46 -13.28
CA PHE A 133 3.21 15.29 -13.04
C PHE A 133 3.46 14.38 -11.85
N MET A 134 4.69 13.89 -11.73
CA MET A 134 5.15 13.19 -10.54
C MET A 134 6.37 13.87 -9.92
N PHE A 135 6.52 13.67 -8.61
CA PHE A 135 7.75 13.95 -7.89
C PHE A 135 8.06 12.81 -6.94
N ALA A 136 9.32 12.65 -6.59
CA ALA A 136 9.78 11.56 -5.75
C ALA A 136 10.40 12.09 -4.46
N THR A 137 10.11 11.48 -3.33
CA THR A 137 10.73 11.82 -2.03
C THR A 137 11.19 10.56 -1.33
N ALA A 138 12.31 10.62 -0.61
CA ALA A 138 12.85 9.46 0.08
C ALA A 138 12.46 9.46 1.57
N ALA A 139 12.14 8.28 2.10
CA ALA A 139 11.89 8.05 3.50
C ALA A 139 12.84 6.97 4.05
N ALA A 140 13.57 7.27 5.13
CA ALA A 140 14.50 6.37 5.80
C ALA A 140 13.94 5.96 7.16
N MET A 141 13.72 4.67 7.35
CA MET A 141 13.16 4.11 8.59
C MET A 141 14.22 3.77 9.64
N GLY A 142 15.50 3.68 9.24
CA GLY A 142 16.59 3.32 10.15
C GLY A 142 16.36 1.96 10.81
N GLU A 143 16.64 1.85 12.11
CA GLU A 143 16.46 0.61 12.89
C GLU A 143 14.99 0.22 13.11
N ASP A 144 14.05 1.16 12.95
CA ASP A 144 12.60 0.91 13.06
C ASP A 144 12.00 0.25 11.80
N ALA A 145 12.84 -0.14 10.84
CA ALA A 145 12.44 -0.72 9.57
C ALA A 145 11.69 -2.04 9.80
N SER A 146 10.37 -1.99 9.63
CA SER A 146 9.48 -3.15 9.73
C SER A 146 8.27 -2.97 8.83
N TRP A 147 7.60 -4.07 8.51
CA TRP A 147 6.33 -4.05 7.76
C TRP A 147 5.28 -3.15 8.43
N ASN A 148 5.19 -3.19 9.76
CA ASN A 148 4.27 -2.33 10.52
C ASN A 148 4.63 -0.84 10.39
N THR A 149 5.92 -0.48 10.42
CA THR A 149 6.36 0.90 10.19
C THR A 149 6.05 1.36 8.77
N ARG A 150 6.25 0.50 7.76
CA ARG A 150 5.87 0.76 6.37
C ARG A 150 4.37 0.99 6.20
N ALA A 151 3.53 0.20 6.88
CA ALA A 151 2.08 0.37 6.88
C ALA A 151 1.68 1.73 7.47
N ARG A 152 2.22 2.11 8.63
CA ARG A 152 1.98 3.44 9.22
C ARG A 152 2.44 4.59 8.31
N LEU A 153 3.57 4.43 7.63
CA LEU A 153 4.06 5.42 6.66
C LEU A 153 3.11 5.57 5.47
N GLN A 154 2.65 4.45 4.91
CA GLN A 154 1.67 4.45 3.83
C GLN A 154 0.38 5.17 4.22
N HIS A 155 -0.15 4.92 5.42
CA HIS A 155 -1.30 5.66 5.93
C HIS A 155 -1.01 7.16 6.10
N SER A 156 0.18 7.52 6.58
CA SER A 156 0.58 8.92 6.77
C SER A 156 0.66 9.66 5.43
N TRP A 157 1.27 9.04 4.41
CA TRP A 157 1.28 9.59 3.05
C TRP A 157 -0.14 9.73 2.50
N ARG A 158 -0.96 8.68 2.61
CA ARG A 158 -2.36 8.72 2.15
C ARG A 158 -3.16 9.81 2.84
N ALA A 159 -2.91 10.07 4.13
CA ALA A 159 -3.54 11.18 4.84
C ALA A 159 -3.14 12.54 4.26
N VAL A 160 -1.88 12.74 3.87
CA VAL A 160 -1.42 13.96 3.18
C VAL A 160 -2.08 14.13 1.81
N ALA A 161 -2.17 13.05 1.03
CA ALA A 161 -2.89 13.06 -0.24
C ALA A 161 -4.38 13.38 -0.03
N LYS A 162 -5.01 12.82 1.01
CA LYS A 162 -6.41 13.07 1.36
C LYS A 162 -6.67 14.53 1.74
N ARG A 163 -5.76 15.16 2.49
CA ARG A 163 -5.85 16.61 2.79
C ARG A 163 -5.75 17.49 1.54
N ASN A 164 -5.11 16.97 0.49
CA ASN A 164 -4.86 17.66 -0.77
C ASN A 164 -5.69 17.07 -1.93
N GLU A 165 -6.92 16.61 -1.63
CA GLU A 165 -7.83 15.99 -2.59
C GLU A 165 -8.11 16.89 -3.81
N GLN A 166 -8.05 18.23 -3.68
CA GLN A 166 -8.24 19.15 -4.80
C GLN A 166 -7.30 18.89 -5.99
N PHE A 167 -6.12 18.31 -5.75
CA PHE A 167 -5.11 18.06 -6.78
C PHE A 167 -5.11 16.61 -7.29
N ASN A 168 -6.04 15.78 -6.79
CA ASN A 168 -6.13 14.35 -7.08
C ASN A 168 -4.76 13.64 -6.95
N VAL A 169 -4.21 13.71 -5.74
CA VAL A 169 -2.88 13.17 -5.44
C VAL A 169 -2.94 11.67 -5.24
N THR A 170 -2.10 10.92 -5.95
CA THR A 170 -1.94 9.47 -5.80
C THR A 170 -0.52 9.16 -5.35
N ILE A 171 -0.37 8.24 -4.40
CA ILE A 171 0.94 7.84 -3.88
C ILE A 171 1.22 6.42 -4.32
N PHE A 172 2.45 6.21 -4.78
CA PHE A 172 2.95 4.91 -5.15
C PHE A 172 4.27 4.64 -4.41
N GLN A 173 4.34 3.45 -3.82
CA GLN A 173 5.59 2.87 -3.33
C GLN A 173 5.68 1.43 -3.84
N MET A 174 6.91 0.92 -3.99
CA MET A 174 7.16 -0.41 -4.57
C MET A 174 6.46 -1.54 -3.80
N TYR A 175 6.28 -1.38 -2.49
CA TYR A 175 5.66 -2.38 -1.61
C TYR A 175 4.21 -2.07 -1.23
N SER A 176 3.54 -1.15 -1.94
CA SER A 176 2.18 -0.73 -1.56
C SER A 176 1.20 -1.89 -1.57
N PHE A 177 1.31 -2.78 -2.57
CA PHE A 177 0.42 -3.94 -2.71
C PHE A 177 0.46 -4.84 -1.47
N TYR A 178 1.65 -5.04 -0.91
CA TYR A 178 1.86 -5.94 0.23
C TYR A 178 1.29 -5.33 1.50
N VAL A 179 1.53 -4.04 1.70
CA VAL A 179 0.95 -3.29 2.81
C VAL A 179 -0.57 -3.29 2.74
N ASP A 180 -1.14 -3.06 1.55
CA ASP A 180 -2.59 -3.06 1.34
C ASP A 180 -3.22 -4.45 1.60
N GLN A 181 -2.50 -5.51 1.24
CA GLN A 181 -2.90 -6.87 1.56
C GLN A 181 -2.85 -7.10 3.08
N LEU A 182 -1.76 -6.72 3.76
CA LEU A 182 -1.64 -6.82 5.21
C LEU A 182 -2.75 -6.09 5.96
N ASP A 183 -3.09 -4.87 5.55
CA ASP A 183 -4.15 -4.07 6.18
C ASP A 183 -5.53 -4.71 6.05
N SER A 184 -5.79 -5.41 4.94
CA SER A 184 -7.09 -6.02 4.66
C SER A 184 -7.22 -7.47 5.17
N ILE A 185 -6.12 -8.20 5.36
CA ILE A 185 -6.14 -9.62 5.76
C ILE A 185 -6.97 -9.86 7.02
N ALA A 186 -6.80 -9.08 8.08
CA ALA A 186 -7.50 -9.36 9.33
C ALA A 186 -9.02 -9.19 9.22
N SER A 187 -9.45 -8.07 8.62
CA SER A 187 -10.88 -7.80 8.41
C SER A 187 -11.50 -8.83 7.46
N ASN A 188 -10.78 -9.18 6.40
CA ASN A 188 -11.24 -10.17 5.42
C ASN A 188 -11.30 -11.56 6.06
N THR A 189 -10.27 -11.98 6.79
CA THR A 189 -10.23 -13.29 7.47
C THR A 189 -11.40 -13.43 8.43
N PHE A 190 -11.61 -12.44 9.29
CA PHE A 190 -12.73 -12.45 10.25
C PHE A 190 -14.08 -12.56 9.53
N SER A 191 -14.29 -11.75 8.49
CA SER A 191 -15.53 -11.76 7.72
C SER A 191 -15.74 -13.09 6.99
N THR A 192 -14.72 -13.62 6.32
CA THR A 192 -14.81 -14.87 5.57
C THR A 192 -15.02 -16.07 6.50
N VAL A 193 -14.37 -16.09 7.66
CA VAL A 193 -14.56 -17.15 8.67
C VAL A 193 -15.99 -17.16 9.20
N ILE A 194 -16.55 -15.99 9.53
CA ILE A 194 -17.93 -15.89 10.02
C ILE A 194 -18.91 -16.32 8.93
N VAL A 195 -18.75 -15.80 7.72
CA VAL A 195 -19.62 -16.16 6.60
C VAL A 195 -19.54 -17.65 6.31
N ALA A 196 -18.33 -18.23 6.28
CA ALA A 196 -18.13 -19.66 6.09
C ALA A 196 -18.85 -20.47 7.18
N ALA A 197 -18.68 -20.12 8.46
CA ALA A 197 -19.36 -20.79 9.56
C ALA A 197 -20.89 -20.74 9.43
N ILE A 198 -21.45 -19.56 9.14
CA ILE A 198 -22.91 -19.40 8.94
C ILE A 198 -23.40 -20.22 7.74
N THR A 199 -22.67 -20.23 6.63
CA THR A 199 -23.06 -21.02 5.46
C THR A 199 -23.02 -22.52 5.73
N MET A 200 -22.07 -22.99 6.56
CA MET A 200 -21.98 -24.38 6.97
C MET A 200 -23.12 -24.75 7.93
N ASP A 201 -23.44 -23.90 8.90
CA ASP A 201 -24.60 -24.09 9.78
C ASP A 201 -25.92 -24.18 8.99
N LEU A 202 -26.08 -23.33 7.97
CA LEU A 202 -27.24 -23.36 7.07
C LEU A 202 -27.30 -24.68 6.27
N ALA A 203 -26.15 -25.15 5.76
CA ALA A 203 -26.08 -26.42 5.04
C ALA A 203 -26.43 -27.62 5.94
N CYS A 204 -25.94 -27.64 7.19
CA CYS A 204 -26.32 -28.64 8.18
C CYS A 204 -27.81 -28.61 8.50
N PHE A 205 -28.40 -27.41 8.64
CA PHE A 205 -29.84 -27.24 8.86
C PHE A 205 -30.67 -27.80 7.71
N LEU A 206 -30.24 -27.63 6.46
CA LEU A 206 -30.95 -28.15 5.29
C LEU A 206 -30.80 -29.66 5.11
N MET A 207 -29.67 -30.25 5.51
CA MET A 207 -29.38 -31.67 5.27
C MET A 207 -29.85 -32.59 6.40
N ILE A 208 -29.92 -32.11 7.65
CA ILE A 208 -30.26 -32.93 8.83
C ILE A 208 -31.74 -32.76 9.20
N PRO A 209 -32.55 -33.83 9.17
CA PRO A 209 -33.99 -33.74 9.41
C PRO A 209 -34.40 -33.58 10.90
N HIS A 210 -33.49 -33.80 11.86
CA HIS A 210 -33.80 -33.79 13.30
C HIS A 210 -33.24 -32.56 14.05
N ALA A 211 -34.13 -31.76 14.65
CA ALA A 211 -33.79 -30.47 15.27
C ALA A 211 -32.81 -30.54 16.47
N SER A 212 -32.87 -31.60 17.28
CA SER A 212 -31.95 -31.80 18.41
C SER A 212 -30.51 -32.05 17.95
N SER A 213 -30.35 -32.78 16.86
CA SER A 213 -29.06 -33.09 16.25
C SER A 213 -28.41 -31.82 15.67
N ILE A 214 -29.19 -30.95 15.02
CA ILE A 214 -28.72 -29.68 14.46
C ILE A 214 -28.08 -28.80 15.55
N ILE A 215 -28.77 -28.61 16.68
CA ILE A 215 -28.26 -27.76 17.76
C ILE A 215 -26.95 -28.32 18.33
N SER A 216 -26.86 -29.64 18.54
CA SER A 216 -25.62 -30.26 19.02
C SER A 216 -24.47 -30.12 18.02
N SER A 217 -24.78 -30.21 16.71
CA SER A 217 -23.83 -30.08 15.62
C SER A 217 -23.28 -28.66 15.52
N SER A 218 -24.14 -27.65 15.54
CA SER A 218 -23.71 -26.24 15.50
C SER A 218 -22.88 -25.86 16.73
N ILE A 219 -23.21 -26.36 17.92
CA ILE A 219 -22.40 -26.13 19.13
C ILE A 219 -21.02 -26.78 19.00
N ALA A 220 -20.96 -28.02 18.50
CA ALA A 220 -19.69 -28.71 18.25
C ALA A 220 -18.84 -27.95 17.21
N MET A 221 -19.47 -27.46 16.13
CA MET A 221 -18.80 -26.71 15.07
C MET A 221 -18.22 -25.38 15.57
N VAL A 222 -19.00 -24.59 16.33
CA VAL A 222 -18.51 -23.36 16.97
C VAL A 222 -17.36 -23.67 17.93
N SER A 223 -17.47 -24.73 18.72
CA SER A 223 -16.40 -25.15 19.64
C SER A 223 -15.10 -25.53 18.92
N ILE A 224 -15.19 -26.27 17.82
CA ILE A 224 -14.02 -26.64 17.00
C ILE A 224 -13.36 -25.38 16.43
N ASN A 225 -14.15 -24.47 15.84
CA ASN A 225 -13.65 -23.23 15.25
C ASN A 225 -12.95 -22.34 16.28
N VAL A 226 -13.57 -22.14 17.45
CA VAL A 226 -12.96 -21.40 18.56
C VAL A 226 -11.69 -22.09 19.06
N GLY A 227 -11.68 -23.42 19.12
CA GLY A 227 -10.52 -24.23 19.48
C GLY A 227 -9.34 -24.03 18.51
N VAL A 228 -9.60 -24.01 17.20
CA VAL A 228 -8.58 -23.78 16.17
C VAL A 228 -7.95 -22.39 16.32
N PHE A 229 -8.76 -21.33 16.47
CA PHE A 229 -8.23 -19.99 16.72
C PHE A 229 -7.47 -19.87 18.05
N GLY A 230 -7.96 -20.55 19.09
CA GLY A 230 -7.31 -20.61 20.40
C GLY A 230 -5.93 -21.27 20.32
N LEU A 231 -5.82 -22.40 19.62
CA LEU A 231 -4.56 -23.12 19.41
C LEU A 231 -3.59 -22.32 18.54
N LEU A 232 -4.06 -21.71 17.45
CA LEU A 232 -3.23 -20.83 16.60
C LEU A 232 -2.68 -19.65 17.42
N SER A 233 -3.50 -19.06 18.28
CA SER A 233 -3.03 -17.98 19.17
C SER A 233 -2.09 -18.48 20.27
N LEU A 234 -2.25 -19.71 20.79
CA LEU A 234 -1.35 -20.29 21.80
C LEU A 234 0.02 -20.66 21.22
N TRP A 235 0.05 -21.13 19.98
CA TRP A 235 1.28 -21.44 19.24
C TRP A 235 1.94 -20.22 18.61
N ASN A 236 1.41 -19.03 18.89
CA ASN A 236 1.97 -17.76 18.47
C ASN A 236 2.11 -17.66 16.93
N VAL A 237 1.14 -18.23 16.21
CA VAL A 237 1.07 -18.17 14.75
C VAL A 237 0.55 -16.79 14.34
N ASN A 238 1.23 -16.15 13.40
CA ASN A 238 0.80 -14.86 12.86
C ASN A 238 -0.39 -15.04 11.91
N LEU A 239 -1.26 -14.03 11.86
CA LEU A 239 -2.37 -14.02 10.90
C LEU A 239 -1.86 -13.58 9.52
N ASP A 240 -1.77 -14.53 8.59
CA ASP A 240 -1.37 -14.34 7.20
C ASP A 240 -2.36 -15.04 6.24
N PRO A 241 -2.27 -14.85 4.91
CA PRO A 241 -3.20 -15.48 3.97
C PRO A 241 -3.15 -17.02 4.01
N ILE A 242 -2.02 -17.59 4.39
CA ILE A 242 -1.83 -19.04 4.50
C ILE A 242 -2.62 -19.55 5.71
N SER A 243 -2.49 -18.91 6.88
CA SER A 243 -3.25 -19.23 8.08
C SER A 243 -4.76 -19.00 7.89
N MET A 244 -5.15 -18.03 7.06
CA MET A 244 -6.56 -17.86 6.65
C MET A 244 -7.06 -19.08 5.88
N CYS A 245 -6.32 -19.54 4.87
CA CYS A 245 -6.66 -20.73 4.09
C CYS A 245 -6.71 -22.01 4.93
N THR A 246 -5.76 -22.23 5.83
CA THR A 246 -5.76 -23.41 6.71
C THR A 246 -6.95 -23.39 7.67
N THR A 247 -7.35 -22.22 8.16
CA THR A 247 -8.52 -22.09 9.02
C THR A 247 -9.82 -22.37 8.26
N LEU A 248 -9.96 -21.86 7.03
CA LEU A 248 -11.12 -22.16 6.18
C LEU A 248 -11.21 -23.64 5.83
N MET A 249 -10.07 -24.27 5.54
CA MET A 249 -10.01 -25.71 5.32
C MET A 249 -10.42 -26.49 6.57
N SER A 250 -9.99 -26.06 7.76
CA SER A 250 -10.39 -26.66 9.03
C SER A 250 -11.89 -26.55 9.29
N ILE A 251 -12.53 -25.43 8.93
CA ILE A 251 -13.99 -25.28 8.99
C ILE A 251 -14.66 -26.31 8.07
N GLY A 252 -14.15 -26.48 6.85
CA GLY A 252 -14.61 -27.51 5.92
C GLY A 252 -14.59 -28.92 6.52
N PHE A 253 -13.46 -29.32 7.07
CA PHE A 253 -13.33 -30.65 7.69
C PHE A 253 -14.20 -30.83 8.93
N SER A 254 -14.45 -29.77 9.71
CA SER A 254 -15.31 -29.87 10.89
C SER A 254 -16.74 -30.32 10.54
N VAL A 255 -17.26 -29.88 9.39
CA VAL A 255 -18.58 -30.29 8.88
C VAL A 255 -18.59 -31.76 8.53
N ASP A 256 -17.57 -32.26 7.83
CA ASP A 256 -17.45 -33.67 7.47
C ASP A 256 -17.50 -34.57 8.71
N PHE A 257 -16.78 -34.21 9.78
CA PHE A 257 -16.81 -34.96 11.04
C PHE A 257 -18.19 -34.98 11.68
N THR A 258 -18.87 -33.83 11.74
CA THR A 258 -20.22 -33.75 12.32
C THR A 258 -21.26 -34.50 11.48
N GLY A 259 -21.19 -34.40 10.14
CA GLY A 259 -22.10 -35.09 9.22
C GLY A 259 -21.95 -36.60 9.25
N ILE A 260 -20.71 -37.11 9.29
CA ILE A 260 -20.45 -38.56 9.38
C ILE A 260 -20.89 -39.11 10.75
N SER A 261 -20.61 -38.39 11.84
CA SER A 261 -21.00 -38.80 13.19
C SER A 261 -22.51 -38.94 13.37
N LEU A 262 -23.31 -38.20 12.59
CA LEU A 262 -24.77 -38.23 12.64
C LEU A 262 -25.39 -39.24 11.67
N SER A 263 -24.69 -39.63 10.61
CA SER A 263 -25.11 -40.69 9.68
C SER A 263 -24.89 -42.10 10.25
N THR A 264 -24.01 -42.22 11.24
CA THR A 264 -23.62 -43.50 11.88
C THR A 264 -24.32 -43.78 13.21
N SER A 265 -25.17 -42.86 13.69
CA SER A 265 -26.00 -42.98 14.89
C SER A 265 -27.48 -43.15 14.54
#